data_AF-A0A9Q1BC50-F1
#
_entry.id   AF-A0A9Q1BC50-F1
#
_cell.length_a   1.000
_cell.length_b   1.000
_cell.length_c   1.000
_cell.angle_alpha   90.00
_cell.angle_beta   90.00
_cell.angle_gamma   90.00
#
_symmetry.space_group_name_H-M   'P 1'
#
loop_
_entity.id
_entity.type
_entity.pdbx_description
1 polymer ?
#
loop_
_entity_poly.entity_id
_entity_poly.type
_entity_poly.pdbx_seq_one_letter_code
_entity_poly.pdbx_strand_id
1 'polypeptide(L)'
;MILRSKSGFQKITQVKLGREVFQFPRTGPAFIFNHVAKFCDVNIQSHVNDLDWILGREGEGKTMVILSVDRGPHWNPKWWTVQLYLQRLFKRRDLDLLCVFTHSPGLSAMNMNEHLWLPLSDKLSAVSLAAVLEEEDVPLSQQAGLREEQEEDKEVVVFDTAMERCREYWHGTAFDGHVIAVTSEYCKTQDSTWAYCRILLEQISGTTQTFSLI
;
A
#
# COMPACT_ATOMS: atom_id res chain seq x y z
N MET A 1 8.92 -1.29 2.66
CA MET A 1 9.29 -1.61 4.07
C MET A 1 9.84 -0.36 4.75
N ILE A 2 9.18 0.13 5.80
CA ILE A 2 9.62 1.23 6.66
C ILE A 2 10.20 0.62 7.94
N LEU A 3 11.41 1.03 8.28
CA LEU A 3 12.09 0.66 9.52
C LEU A 3 12.12 1.88 10.44
N ARG A 4 11.59 1.71 11.65
CA ARG A 4 11.66 2.72 12.72
C ARG A 4 12.63 2.28 13.80
N SER A 5 13.56 3.15 14.13
CA SER A 5 14.39 2.97 15.33
C SER A 5 13.52 3.21 16.56
N LYS A 6 13.44 2.24 17.49
CA LYS A 6 12.85 2.49 18.80
C LYS A 6 13.80 3.33 19.64
N SER A 7 13.27 4.31 20.36
CA SER A 7 13.92 4.88 21.54
C SER A 7 13.93 3.83 22.66
N GLY A 8 14.96 2.99 22.68
CA GLY A 8 15.15 1.93 23.66
C GLY A 8 15.07 0.52 23.06
N PHE A 9 16.22 0.01 22.60
CA PHE A 9 16.41 -1.44 22.42
C PHE A 9 16.39 -2.09 23.81
N GLN A 10 15.27 -2.71 24.19
CA GLN A 10 15.23 -3.57 25.39
C GLN A 10 14.54 -4.90 25.10
N LYS A 11 15.37 -5.95 24.93
CA LYS A 11 15.34 -7.16 25.75
C LYS A 11 16.57 -8.03 25.44
N ILE A 12 17.45 -8.18 26.42
CA ILE A 12 18.54 -9.15 26.42
C ILE A 12 17.91 -10.47 26.88
N THR A 13 17.94 -11.51 26.05
CA THR A 13 17.63 -12.87 26.53
C THR A 13 18.96 -13.58 26.78
N GLN A 14 19.19 -14.07 28.00
CA GLN A 14 20.32 -14.94 28.28
C GLN A 14 19.98 -16.36 27.83
N VAL A 15 20.77 -16.90 26.90
CA VAL A 15 20.77 -18.35 26.62
C VAL A 15 21.26 -19.11 27.86
N LYS A 16 20.99 -20.43 27.93
CA LYS A 16 21.45 -21.33 29.02
C LYS A 16 22.95 -21.24 29.37
N LEU A 17 23.76 -20.65 28.49
CA LEU A 17 25.21 -20.43 28.64
C LEU A 17 25.59 -18.99 29.05
N GLY A 18 24.62 -18.15 29.46
CA GLY A 18 24.88 -16.79 29.93
C GLY A 18 25.26 -15.76 28.87
N ARG A 19 25.18 -16.10 27.57
CA ARG A 19 25.47 -15.15 26.49
C ARG A 19 24.29 -14.23 26.25
N GLU A 20 24.59 -12.94 26.10
CA GLU A 20 23.63 -11.93 25.69
C GLU A 20 23.31 -12.12 24.21
N VAL A 21 22.03 -12.30 23.90
CA VAL A 21 21.55 -12.33 22.52
C VAL A 21 20.66 -11.12 22.31
N PHE A 22 21.02 -10.30 21.32
CA PHE A 22 20.14 -9.25 20.82
C PHE A 22 18.96 -9.92 20.14
N GLN A 23 17.74 -9.65 20.63
CA GLN A 23 16.54 -10.08 19.93
C GLN A 23 16.48 -9.32 18.59
N PHE A 24 16.61 -10.06 17.49
CA PHE A 24 16.44 -9.49 16.15
C PHE A 24 15.09 -8.79 16.06
N PRO A 25 15.00 -7.64 15.35
CA PRO A 25 13.71 -7.01 15.10
C PRO A 25 12.81 -8.02 14.40
N ARG A 26 11.68 -8.35 15.04
CA ARG A 26 10.63 -9.15 14.43
C ARG A 26 9.97 -8.32 13.34
N THR A 27 9.53 -8.97 12.27
CA THR A 27 8.67 -8.39 11.24
C THR A 27 7.45 -7.78 11.94
N GLY A 28 7.14 -6.54 11.60
CA GLY A 28 5.96 -5.85 12.07
C GLY A 28 4.77 -6.04 11.14
N PRO A 29 3.67 -5.33 11.40
CA PRO A 29 2.47 -5.47 10.59
C PRO A 29 2.78 -5.14 9.13
N ALA A 30 2.24 -5.95 8.23
CA ALA A 30 2.29 -5.68 6.80
C ALA A 30 1.01 -4.96 6.39
N PHE A 31 1.18 -3.93 5.55
CA PHE A 31 0.08 -3.16 5.01
C PHE A 31 0.10 -3.24 3.50
N ILE A 32 -1.08 -3.47 2.93
CA ILE A 32 -1.30 -3.44 1.49
C ILE A 32 -2.21 -2.24 1.22
N PHE A 33 -1.76 -1.37 0.32
CA PHE A 33 -2.52 -0.22 -0.13
C PHE A 33 -2.95 -0.46 -1.57
N ASN A 34 -4.25 -0.46 -1.81
CA ASN A 34 -4.81 -0.50 -3.17
C ASN A 34 -5.19 0.91 -3.57
N HIS A 35 -4.51 1.49 -4.55
CA HIS A 35 -4.89 2.77 -5.13
C HIS A 35 -5.97 2.53 -6.19
N VAL A 36 -7.20 2.96 -5.88
CA VAL A 36 -8.32 2.86 -6.81
C VAL A 36 -8.53 4.25 -7.39
N ALA A 37 -8.07 4.44 -8.62
CA ALA A 37 -8.37 5.63 -9.41
C ALA A 37 -8.90 5.20 -10.77
N LYS A 38 -10.09 5.70 -11.10
CA LYS A 38 -10.75 5.41 -12.37
C LYS A 38 -10.02 6.17 -13.48
N PHE A 39 -9.46 5.45 -14.45
CA PHE A 39 -8.80 6.02 -15.65
C PHE A 39 -7.62 6.97 -15.39
N CYS A 40 -7.00 6.91 -14.21
CA CYS A 40 -5.86 7.77 -13.93
C CYS A 40 -4.61 7.24 -14.64
N ASP A 41 -3.92 8.11 -15.39
CA ASP A 41 -2.59 7.81 -15.92
C ASP A 41 -1.62 7.66 -14.75
N VAL A 42 -1.48 6.42 -14.26
CA VAL A 42 -0.56 6.09 -13.19
C VAL A 42 0.85 6.37 -13.69
N ASN A 43 1.59 7.19 -12.96
CA ASN A 43 2.96 7.54 -13.30
C ASN A 43 3.79 7.67 -12.01
N ILE A 44 5.08 7.95 -12.12
CA ILE A 44 5.93 8.05 -10.92
C ILE A 44 5.49 9.19 -9.97
N GLN A 45 4.95 10.30 -10.49
CA GLN A 45 4.51 11.40 -9.65
C GLN A 45 3.32 10.98 -8.79
N SER A 46 2.33 10.27 -9.37
CA SER A 46 1.20 9.76 -8.59
C SER A 46 1.68 8.81 -7.50
N HIS A 47 2.53 7.85 -7.85
CA HIS A 47 3.13 6.91 -6.89
C HIS A 47 3.92 7.58 -5.76
N VAL A 48 4.68 8.63 -6.06
CA VAL A 48 5.42 9.38 -5.04
C VAL A 48 4.48 10.19 -4.15
N ASN A 49 3.40 10.73 -4.69
CA ASN A 49 2.37 11.37 -3.87
C ASN A 49 1.68 10.36 -2.95
N ASP A 50 1.42 9.14 -3.45
CA ASP A 50 0.84 8.06 -2.64
C ASP A 50 1.78 7.69 -1.48
N LEU A 51 3.05 7.48 -1.78
CA LEU A 51 4.06 7.21 -0.76
C LEU A 51 4.18 8.36 0.23
N ASP A 52 4.14 9.61 -0.23
CA ASP A 52 4.18 10.78 0.62
C ASP A 52 3.04 10.76 1.64
N TRP A 53 1.81 10.52 1.16
CA TRP A 53 0.63 10.40 2.03
C TRP A 53 0.76 9.25 3.04
N ILE A 54 1.18 8.06 2.60
CA ILE A 54 1.36 6.90 3.47
C ILE A 54 2.41 7.19 4.55
N LEU A 55 3.57 7.72 4.16
CA LEU A 55 4.65 8.05 5.08
C LEU A 55 4.23 9.11 6.10
N GLY A 56 3.37 10.05 5.71
CA GLY A 56 2.84 11.07 6.61
C GLY A 56 1.96 10.53 7.73
N ARG A 57 1.22 9.45 7.49
CA ARG A 57 0.31 8.87 8.49
C ARG A 57 1.00 8.03 9.55
N GLU A 58 2.18 7.50 9.24
CA GLU A 58 2.91 6.67 10.19
C GLU A 58 3.56 7.53 11.29
N GLY A 59 3.65 8.86 11.15
CA GLY A 59 4.06 9.83 12.17
C GLY A 59 5.47 10.41 11.97
N GLU A 60 5.79 11.49 12.68
CA GLU A 60 7.03 12.28 12.51
C GLU A 60 8.29 11.59 13.10
N GLY A 61 9.42 11.75 12.41
CA GLY A 61 10.72 11.28 12.86
C GLY A 61 11.63 10.85 11.72
N LYS A 62 12.93 10.82 12.00
CA LYS A 62 13.97 10.28 11.12
C LYS A 62 13.67 8.82 10.79
N THR A 63 13.36 8.56 9.52
CA THR A 63 12.86 7.26 9.06
C THR A 63 13.71 6.70 7.93
N MET A 64 13.84 5.37 7.93
CA MET A 64 14.49 4.60 6.88
C MET A 64 13.42 3.89 6.05
N VAL A 65 13.40 4.19 4.74
CA VAL A 65 12.45 3.62 3.79
C VAL A 65 13.21 2.73 2.81
N ILE A 66 12.77 1.49 2.71
CA ILE A 66 13.28 0.50 1.77
C ILE A 66 12.13 0.10 0.85
N LEU A 67 12.24 0.43 -0.44
CA LEU A 67 11.24 0.13 -1.46
C LEU A 67 11.73 -1.07 -2.28
N SER A 68 10.96 -2.16 -2.24
CA SER A 68 11.04 -3.23 -3.23
C SER A 68 9.99 -2.94 -4.29
N VAL A 69 10.45 -2.61 -5.50
CA VAL A 69 9.57 -2.19 -6.58
C VAL A 69 9.64 -3.13 -7.76
N ASP A 70 8.54 -3.27 -8.48
CA ASP A 70 8.53 -4.02 -9.73
C ASP A 70 9.30 -3.25 -10.84
N ARG A 71 9.75 -3.94 -11.88
CA ARG A 71 10.53 -3.38 -13.00
C ARG A 71 9.69 -2.55 -13.97
N GLY A 72 8.45 -2.24 -13.63
CA GLY A 72 7.55 -1.40 -14.41
C GLY A 72 8.16 -0.03 -14.74
N PRO A 73 7.74 0.59 -15.86
CA PRO A 73 8.35 1.84 -16.35
C PRO A 73 8.27 2.98 -15.33
N HIS A 74 7.26 2.98 -14.47
CA HIS A 74 7.03 4.03 -13.47
C HIS A 74 7.85 3.87 -12.20
N TRP A 75 8.40 2.67 -11.92
CA TRP A 75 9.16 2.38 -10.71
C TRP A 75 10.62 2.06 -10.95
N ASN A 76 10.99 1.79 -12.21
CA ASN A 76 12.34 1.34 -12.54
C ASN A 76 13.38 2.44 -12.25
N PRO A 77 14.29 2.22 -11.27
CA PRO A 77 15.25 3.23 -10.84
C PRO A 77 16.32 3.53 -11.89
N LYS A 78 16.36 2.79 -13.02
CA LYS A 78 17.20 3.11 -14.17
C LYS A 78 16.82 4.46 -14.82
N TRP A 79 15.55 4.86 -14.74
CA TRP A 79 15.08 6.09 -15.38
C TRP A 79 15.35 7.31 -14.50
N TRP A 80 15.89 8.37 -15.09
CA TRP A 80 16.26 9.59 -14.36
C TRP A 80 15.05 10.32 -13.78
N THR A 81 13.90 10.29 -14.45
CA THR A 81 12.64 10.87 -13.97
C THR A 81 12.24 10.22 -12.65
N VAL A 82 12.36 8.88 -12.58
CA VAL A 82 12.06 8.12 -11.36
C VAL A 82 12.96 8.54 -10.21
N GLN A 83 14.27 8.62 -10.47
CA GLN A 83 15.23 9.08 -9.46
C GLN A 83 14.92 10.49 -8.96
N LEU A 84 14.54 11.42 -9.84
CA LEU A 84 14.24 12.80 -9.47
C LEU A 84 13.02 12.90 -8.54
N TYR A 85 11.95 12.15 -8.80
CA TYR A 85 10.78 12.14 -7.93
C TYR A 85 11.07 11.47 -6.58
N LEU A 86 11.85 10.39 -6.56
CA LEU A 86 12.28 9.74 -5.31
C LEU A 86 13.20 10.62 -4.46
N GLN A 87 14.11 11.38 -5.08
CA GLN A 87 14.95 12.36 -4.38
C GLN A 87 14.11 13.49 -3.76
N ARG A 88 13.06 13.94 -4.46
CA ARG A 88 12.12 14.93 -3.92
C ARG A 88 11.37 14.38 -2.71
N LEU A 89 10.91 13.12 -2.76
CA LEU A 89 10.28 12.45 -1.63
C LEU A 89 11.25 12.37 -0.42
N PHE A 90 12.48 11.91 -0.67
CA PHE A 90 13.54 11.83 0.34
C PHE A 90 13.73 13.16 1.07
N LYS A 91 13.85 14.25 0.31
CA LYS A 91 14.03 15.60 0.88
C LYS A 91 12.76 16.10 1.59
N ARG A 92 11.58 15.88 1.01
CA ARG A 92 10.30 16.36 1.54
C ARG A 92 9.96 15.72 2.89
N ARG A 93 10.29 14.44 3.06
CA ARG A 93 10.03 13.66 4.27
C ARG A 93 11.21 13.62 5.25
N ASP A 94 12.30 14.33 4.97
CA ASP A 94 13.53 14.35 5.78
C ASP A 94 13.98 12.93 6.17
N LEU A 95 14.03 12.03 5.18
CA LEU A 95 14.40 10.63 5.39
C LEU A 95 15.90 10.52 5.70
N ASP A 96 16.28 9.59 6.57
CA ASP A 96 17.70 9.29 6.82
C ASP A 96 18.26 8.35 5.73
N LEU A 97 17.41 7.47 5.20
CA LEU A 97 17.76 6.56 4.11
C LEU A 97 16.54 6.25 3.26
N LEU A 98 16.70 6.36 1.94
CA LEU A 98 15.79 5.81 0.94
C LEU A 98 16.57 4.82 0.07
N CYS A 99 16.27 3.53 0.24
CA CYS A 99 16.80 2.47 -0.61
C CYS A 99 15.69 2.00 -1.54
N VAL A 100 15.97 1.91 -2.84
CA VAL A 100 15.03 1.41 -3.84
C VAL A 100 15.71 0.32 -4.63
N PHE A 101 15.09 -0.86 -4.72
CA PHE A 101 15.61 -1.98 -5.47
C PHE A 101 14.50 -2.70 -6.23
N THR A 102 14.91 -3.36 -7.31
CA THR A 102 14.04 -4.23 -8.12
C THR A 102 14.61 -5.64 -8.10
N HIS A 103 13.75 -6.65 -8.04
CA HIS A 103 14.19 -8.03 -8.23
C HIS A 103 14.68 -8.27 -9.66
N SER A 104 15.66 -9.17 -9.81
CA SER A 104 16.12 -9.62 -11.13
C SER A 104 15.04 -10.45 -11.83
N PRO A 105 14.98 -10.45 -13.19
CA PRO A 105 14.11 -11.36 -13.93
C PRO A 105 14.30 -12.81 -13.49
N GLY A 106 13.21 -13.57 -13.38
CA GLY A 106 13.22 -14.97 -12.93
C GLY A 106 13.19 -15.15 -11.40
N LEU A 107 13.20 -14.07 -10.62
CA LEU A 107 13.06 -14.10 -9.16
C LEU A 107 11.67 -13.67 -8.66
N SER A 108 10.62 -13.82 -9.48
CA SER A 108 9.22 -13.56 -9.09
C SER A 108 8.84 -14.28 -7.79
N ALA A 109 9.30 -15.53 -7.64
CA ALA A 109 9.08 -16.33 -6.45
C ALA A 109 9.73 -15.74 -5.17
N MET A 110 10.55 -14.70 -5.27
CA MET A 110 11.09 -13.94 -4.13
C MET A 110 10.53 -12.52 -4.03
N ASN A 111 9.62 -12.13 -4.94
CA ASN A 111 9.01 -10.82 -4.96
C ASN A 111 7.96 -10.73 -3.85
N MET A 112 8.30 -9.99 -2.79
CA MET A 112 7.43 -9.81 -1.64
C MET A 112 6.08 -9.18 -2.01
N ASN A 113 6.02 -8.35 -3.06
CA ASN A 113 4.76 -7.75 -3.51
C ASN A 113 3.81 -8.84 -4.02
N GLU A 114 4.30 -9.77 -4.84
CA GLU A 114 3.52 -10.90 -5.35
C GLU A 114 3.06 -11.81 -4.21
N HIS A 115 3.94 -12.11 -3.24
CA HIS A 115 3.59 -12.94 -2.09
C HIS A 115 2.50 -12.32 -1.21
N LEU A 116 2.55 -11.01 -0.99
CA LEU A 116 1.56 -10.29 -0.18
C LEU A 116 0.22 -10.18 -0.90
N TRP A 117 0.22 -10.01 -2.23
CA TRP A 117 -1.00 -9.87 -3.01
C TRP A 117 -1.64 -11.19 -3.42
N LEU A 118 -0.87 -12.25 -3.61
CA LEU A 118 -1.36 -13.57 -4.03
C LEU A 118 -2.62 -14.05 -3.29
N PRO A 119 -2.68 -14.07 -1.93
CA PRO A 119 -3.87 -14.53 -1.22
C PRO A 119 -5.09 -13.63 -1.48
N LEU A 120 -4.89 -12.33 -1.64
CA LEU A 120 -5.96 -11.37 -1.89
C LEU A 120 -6.50 -11.51 -3.31
N SER A 121 -5.61 -11.67 -4.29
CA SER A 121 -5.96 -11.85 -5.69
C SER A 121 -6.67 -13.18 -5.93
N ASP A 122 -6.24 -14.25 -5.26
CA ASP A 122 -6.91 -15.55 -5.34
C ASP A 122 -8.37 -15.48 -4.84
N LYS A 123 -8.62 -14.76 -3.75
CA LYS A 123 -9.97 -14.54 -3.21
C LYS A 123 -10.87 -13.70 -4.09
N LEU A 124 -10.30 -12.85 -4.93
CA LEU A 124 -11.03 -12.08 -5.93
C LEU A 124 -11.16 -12.81 -7.27
N SER A 125 -10.65 -14.04 -7.40
CA SER A 125 -10.85 -14.81 -8.62
C SER A 125 -12.35 -15.03 -8.87
N ALA A 126 -12.80 -14.67 -10.07
CA ALA A 126 -14.21 -14.66 -10.47
C ALA A 126 -15.14 -13.68 -9.74
N VAL A 127 -14.60 -12.71 -8.98
CA VAL A 127 -15.41 -11.62 -8.41
C VAL A 127 -15.58 -10.52 -9.46
N SER A 128 -16.84 -10.14 -9.72
CA SER A 128 -17.18 -8.99 -10.56
C SER A 128 -17.59 -7.83 -9.65
N LEU A 129 -16.96 -6.68 -9.85
CA LEU A 129 -17.33 -5.44 -9.17
C LEU A 129 -18.32 -4.68 -10.05
N ALA A 130 -19.41 -4.20 -9.45
CA ALA A 130 -20.37 -3.40 -10.17
C ALA A 130 -19.75 -2.04 -10.53
N ALA A 131 -19.79 -1.69 -11.82
CA ALA A 131 -19.38 -0.38 -12.31
C ALA A 131 -20.55 0.63 -12.36
N VAL A 132 -21.73 0.20 -11.92
CA VAL A 132 -23.02 0.89 -12.03
C VAL A 132 -23.72 0.87 -10.68
N LEU A 133 -24.42 1.94 -10.33
CA LEU A 133 -25.28 2.00 -9.16
C LEU A 133 -26.52 1.11 -9.37
N GLU A 134 -27.11 0.59 -8.29
CA GLU A 134 -28.22 -0.38 -8.37
C GLU A 134 -29.45 0.11 -9.16
N GLU A 135 -29.68 1.43 -9.19
CA GLU A 135 -30.82 2.06 -9.87
C GLU A 135 -30.47 2.58 -11.28
N GLU A 136 -29.26 2.32 -11.77
CA GLU A 136 -28.77 2.86 -13.03
C GLU A 136 -28.44 1.76 -14.03
N ASP A 137 -28.64 2.04 -15.33
CA ASP A 137 -28.38 1.07 -16.40
C ASP A 137 -26.97 1.23 -17.01
N VAL A 138 -26.30 2.36 -16.74
CA VAL A 138 -25.02 2.71 -17.37
C VAL A 138 -23.99 3.21 -16.36
N PRO A 139 -22.69 2.85 -16.51
CA PRO A 139 -21.64 3.37 -15.65
C PRO A 139 -21.57 4.88 -15.66
N LEU A 140 -21.10 5.48 -14.55
CA LEU A 140 -20.94 6.93 -14.40
C LEU A 140 -20.26 7.62 -15.59
N SER A 141 -19.22 6.98 -16.16
CA SER A 141 -18.47 7.52 -17.30
C SER A 141 -19.27 7.61 -18.60
N GLN A 142 -20.47 7.03 -18.65
CA GLN A 142 -21.37 7.03 -19.79
C GLN A 142 -22.64 7.86 -19.53
N GLN A 143 -22.78 8.45 -18.35
CA GLN A 143 -23.89 9.34 -18.02
C GLN A 143 -23.63 10.74 -18.58
N ALA A 144 -24.49 11.20 -19.48
CA ALA A 144 -24.37 12.53 -20.07
C ALA A 144 -25.06 13.59 -19.19
N GLY A 145 -24.44 14.76 -19.06
CA GLY A 145 -25.06 15.94 -18.44
C GLY A 145 -25.00 15.99 -16.91
N LEU A 146 -24.16 15.17 -16.27
CA LEU A 146 -23.87 15.30 -14.85
C LEU A 146 -23.08 16.58 -14.58
N ARG A 147 -23.37 17.24 -13.45
CA ARG A 147 -22.46 18.25 -12.90
C ARG A 147 -21.31 17.57 -12.17
N GLU A 148 -20.16 18.22 -12.12
CA GLU A 148 -18.94 17.71 -11.47
C GLU A 148 -19.20 17.23 -10.03
N GLU A 149 -19.89 18.02 -9.21
CA GLU A 149 -20.28 17.65 -7.84
C GLU A 149 -21.14 16.38 -7.77
N GLN A 150 -22.06 16.19 -8.73
CA GLN A 150 -22.92 15.01 -8.78
C GLN A 150 -22.18 13.77 -9.28
N GLU A 151 -21.21 13.94 -10.16
CA GLU A 151 -20.34 12.86 -10.63
C GLU A 151 -19.45 12.36 -9.48
N GLU A 152 -18.87 13.28 -8.70
CA GLU A 152 -18.07 12.95 -7.53
C GLU A 152 -18.89 12.19 -6.47
N ASP A 153 -20.07 12.70 -6.09
CA ASP A 153 -20.92 12.06 -5.08
C ASP A 153 -21.27 10.62 -5.46
N LYS A 154 -21.60 10.38 -6.74
CA LYS A 154 -21.91 9.04 -7.22
C LYS A 154 -20.66 8.17 -7.31
N GLU A 155 -19.51 8.73 -7.65
CA GLU A 155 -18.24 7.98 -7.70
C GLU A 155 -17.83 7.46 -6.32
N VAL A 156 -18.03 8.26 -5.26
CA VAL A 156 -17.86 7.80 -3.87
C VAL A 156 -18.72 6.57 -3.59
N VAL A 157 -19.99 6.60 -3.98
CA VAL A 157 -20.93 5.48 -3.73
C VAL A 157 -20.51 4.22 -4.51
N VAL A 158 -20.12 4.35 -5.78
CA VAL A 158 -19.61 3.21 -6.57
C VAL A 158 -18.34 2.63 -5.95
N PHE A 159 -17.43 3.50 -5.50
CA PHE A 159 -16.21 3.07 -4.82
C PHE A 159 -16.52 2.32 -3.52
N ASP A 160 -17.34 2.88 -2.64
CA ASP A 160 -17.69 2.28 -1.36
C ASP A 160 -18.38 0.92 -1.55
N THR A 161 -19.27 0.83 -2.53
CA THR A 161 -19.95 -0.43 -2.89
C THR A 161 -18.95 -1.49 -3.37
N ALA A 162 -18.04 -1.11 -4.27
CA ALA A 162 -17.00 -2.01 -4.75
C ALA A 162 -16.03 -2.44 -3.64
N MET A 163 -15.71 -1.53 -2.73
CA MET A 163 -14.81 -1.81 -1.62
C MET A 163 -15.43 -2.68 -0.55
N GLU A 164 -16.71 -2.48 -0.24
CA GLU A 164 -17.43 -3.36 0.68
C GLU A 164 -17.52 -4.77 0.08
N ARG A 165 -17.75 -4.87 -1.24
CA ARG A 165 -17.70 -6.17 -1.93
C ARG A 165 -16.34 -6.83 -1.81
N CYS A 166 -15.24 -6.11 -2.04
CA CYS A 166 -13.89 -6.64 -1.83
C CYS A 166 -13.64 -7.06 -0.37
N ARG A 167 -14.15 -6.27 0.59
CA ARG A 167 -14.03 -6.54 2.02
C ARG A 167 -14.67 -7.86 2.40
N GLU A 168 -15.82 -8.22 1.84
CA GLU A 168 -16.47 -9.53 2.09
C GLU A 168 -15.53 -10.71 1.80
N TYR A 169 -14.69 -10.61 0.77
CA TYR A 169 -13.77 -11.68 0.38
C TYR A 169 -12.45 -11.67 1.15
N TRP A 170 -11.96 -10.48 1.49
CA TRP A 170 -10.66 -10.32 2.15
C TRP A 170 -10.73 -10.40 3.67
N HIS A 171 -11.78 -9.85 4.27
CA HIS A 171 -11.89 -9.76 5.73
C HIS A 171 -12.03 -11.14 6.37
N GLY A 172 -11.27 -11.39 7.43
CA GLY A 172 -11.31 -12.69 8.13
C GLY A 172 -10.56 -13.82 7.42
N THR A 173 -10.02 -13.58 6.22
CA THR A 173 -9.10 -14.54 5.58
C THR A 173 -7.83 -14.67 6.44
N ALA A 174 -7.24 -15.86 6.45
CA ALA A 174 -5.96 -16.11 7.11
C ALA A 174 -4.82 -16.11 6.09
N PHE A 175 -3.77 -15.33 6.34
CA PHE A 175 -2.53 -15.34 5.59
C PHE A 175 -1.35 -15.51 6.54
N ASP A 176 -0.52 -16.51 6.31
CA ASP A 176 0.64 -16.85 7.17
C ASP A 176 0.26 -16.99 8.66
N GLY A 177 -0.94 -17.50 8.96
CA GLY A 177 -1.46 -17.63 10.32
C GLY A 177 -2.03 -16.35 10.94
N HIS A 178 -2.09 -15.26 10.18
CA HIS A 178 -2.60 -13.95 10.60
C HIS A 178 -3.94 -13.63 9.96
N VAL A 179 -4.86 -13.05 10.73
CA VAL A 179 -6.17 -12.62 10.22
C VAL A 179 -6.03 -11.28 9.52
N ILE A 180 -6.62 -11.18 8.34
CA ILE A 180 -6.62 -9.97 7.53
C ILE A 180 -7.72 -9.02 8.02
N ALA A 181 -7.33 -7.79 8.38
CA ALA A 181 -8.23 -6.67 8.66
C ALA A 181 -8.24 -5.72 7.45
N VAL A 182 -9.41 -5.25 7.05
CA VAL A 182 -9.58 -4.41 5.86
C VAL A 182 -10.27 -3.12 6.26
N THR A 183 -9.72 -1.99 5.82
CA THR A 183 -10.26 -0.66 6.01
C THR A 183 -10.18 0.10 4.69
N SER A 184 -11.29 0.64 4.21
CA SER A 184 -11.32 1.55 3.05
C SER A 184 -11.36 2.99 3.53
N GLU A 185 -10.65 3.88 2.85
CA GLU A 185 -10.70 5.32 3.08
C GLU A 185 -10.74 6.04 1.73
N TYR A 186 -11.81 6.79 1.50
CA TYR A 186 -11.89 7.71 0.37
C TYR A 186 -11.09 8.98 0.68
N CYS A 187 -10.21 9.40 -0.24
CA CYS A 187 -9.26 10.47 0.03
C CYS A 187 -9.28 11.52 -1.09
N LYS A 188 -9.84 12.70 -0.79
CA LYS A 188 -9.81 13.81 -1.73
C LYS A 188 -8.52 14.63 -1.54
N THR A 189 -7.72 14.77 -2.60
CA THR A 189 -6.64 15.77 -2.64
C THR A 189 -7.05 16.96 -3.50
N GLN A 190 -6.36 18.11 -3.32
CA GLN A 190 -6.69 19.35 -4.04
C GLN A 190 -6.58 19.21 -5.58
N ASP A 191 -5.76 18.27 -6.06
CA ASP A 191 -5.46 18.11 -7.49
C ASP A 191 -6.08 16.85 -8.12
N SER A 192 -6.66 15.96 -7.30
CA SER A 192 -7.27 14.71 -7.77
C SER A 192 -8.10 14.03 -6.69
N THR A 193 -9.14 13.34 -7.16
CA THR A 193 -9.97 12.45 -6.36
C THR A 193 -9.49 11.02 -6.55
N TRP A 194 -9.10 10.36 -5.45
CA TRP A 194 -8.66 8.97 -5.48
C TRP A 194 -9.05 8.30 -4.17
N ALA A 195 -9.00 6.98 -4.13
CA ALA A 195 -9.42 6.25 -2.96
C ALA A 195 -8.46 5.11 -2.64
N TYR A 196 -8.20 4.89 -1.35
CA TYR A 196 -7.35 3.79 -0.91
C TYR A 196 -8.16 2.72 -0.20
N CYS A 197 -7.80 1.47 -0.48
CA CYS A 197 -8.04 0.39 0.46
C CYS A 197 -6.76 0.13 1.25
N ARG A 198 -6.80 0.29 2.57
CA ARG A 198 -5.75 -0.16 3.48
C ARG A 198 -6.13 -1.54 4.02
N ILE A 199 -5.30 -2.52 3.71
CA ILE A 199 -5.44 -3.89 4.20
C ILE A 199 -4.31 -4.13 5.20
N LEU A 200 -4.66 -4.38 6.44
CA LEU A 200 -3.75 -4.71 7.53
C LEU A 200 -3.63 -6.24 7.67
N LEU A 201 -2.41 -6.73 7.58
CA LEU A 201 -2.02 -8.09 7.95
C LEU A 201 -1.38 -8.02 9.35
N GLU A 202 -2.14 -8.38 10.37
CA GLU A 202 -1.72 -8.16 11.76
C GLU A 202 -0.74 -9.24 12.23
N GLN A 203 0.57 -8.93 12.17
CA GLN A 203 1.62 -9.69 12.86
C GLN A 203 1.82 -9.18 14.28
N ILE A 204 1.60 -10.03 15.28
CA ILE A 204 1.76 -9.67 16.70
C ILE A 204 3.24 -9.37 17.03
N SER A 205 3.50 -8.09 17.27
CA SER A 205 4.64 -7.48 17.99
C SER A 205 6.03 -7.50 17.33
N GLY A 206 6.39 -6.35 16.75
CA GLY A 206 7.72 -5.95 16.31
C GLY A 206 7.61 -4.74 15.38
N THR A 207 8.44 -3.70 15.49
CA THR A 207 8.33 -2.48 14.66
C THR A 207 9.23 -2.55 13.43
N THR A 208 8.73 -3.22 12.39
CA THR A 208 9.22 -3.15 11.00
C THR A 208 8.01 -3.26 10.10
N GLN A 209 7.59 -2.18 9.44
CA GLN A 209 6.38 -2.22 8.62
C GLN A 209 6.73 -2.54 7.18
N THR A 210 6.09 -3.53 6.59
CA THR A 210 6.26 -3.82 5.16
C THR A 210 5.08 -3.27 4.38
N PHE A 211 5.39 -2.60 3.27
CA PHE A 211 4.40 -1.99 2.38
C PHE A 211 4.58 -2.61 1.00
N SER A 212 3.46 -3.02 0.42
CA SER A 212 3.32 -3.31 -1.00
C SER A 212 2.34 -2.30 -1.58
N LEU A 213 2.75 -1.65 -2.66
CA LEU A 213 1.98 -0.63 -3.37
C LEU A 213 2.00 -1.03 -4.85
N ILE A 214 0.82 -1.11 -5.45
CA ILE A 214 0.62 -1.30 -6.90
C ILE A 214 -0.20 -0.12 -7.38
#